data_AF-A0A7S0GKM1-F1
#
_entry.id   AF-A0A7S0GKM1-F1
#
_cell.length_a   1.000
_cell.length_b   1.000
_cell.length_c   1.000
_cell.angle_alpha   90.00
_cell.angle_beta   90.00
_cell.angle_gamma   90.00
#
_symmetry.space_group_name_H-M   'P 1'
#
loop_
_entity.id
_entity.type
_entity.pdbx_description
1 polymer ?
#
loop_
_entity_poly.entity_id
_entity_poly.type
_entity_poly.pdbx_seq_one_letter_code
_entity_poly.pdbx_strand_id
1 'polypeptide(L)'
;RRRRRRREEDKKKRSASYVPATAYACSKTALTMLSFSYASRALEDAGRCVVCPVLADPGLVDTAINREWPAALRFFYVRFARRLKLLASPEDAATLVCRACFLDPDEKKMANASP
;
A
#
# COMPACT_ATOMS: atom_id res chain seq x y z
N ARG A 1 10.48 -27.44 37.51
CA ARG A 1 9.35 -27.27 36.56
C ARG A 1 9.25 -25.86 35.94
N ARG A 2 9.42 -24.75 36.69
CA ARG A 2 9.36 -23.37 36.15
C ARG A 2 10.38 -23.01 35.06
N ARG A 3 11.62 -23.55 35.10
CA ARG A 3 12.66 -23.27 34.08
C ARG A 3 12.41 -23.90 32.70
N ARG A 4 11.60 -24.96 32.61
CA ARG A 4 11.23 -25.58 31.31
C ARG A 4 10.18 -24.76 30.57
N ARG A 5 9.17 -24.22 31.27
CA ARG A 5 8.14 -23.35 30.69
C ARG A 5 8.70 -22.06 30.08
N ARG A 6 9.64 -21.39 30.76
CA ARG A 6 10.32 -20.21 30.18
C ARG A 6 11.10 -20.53 28.90
N ARG A 7 11.78 -21.68 28.83
CA ARG A 7 12.50 -22.11 27.63
C ARG A 7 11.57 -22.46 26.46
N GLU A 8 10.37 -22.96 26.73
CA GLU A 8 9.34 -23.19 25.70
C GLU A 8 8.70 -21.87 25.24
N GLU A 9 8.43 -20.93 26.15
CA GLU A 9 7.95 -19.58 25.80
C GLU A 9 9.00 -18.78 25.00
N ASP A 10 10.28 -18.89 25.34
CA ASP A 10 11.38 -18.25 24.61
C ASP A 10 11.65 -18.93 23.25
N LYS A 11 11.40 -20.25 23.12
CA LYS A 11 11.38 -20.94 21.82
C LYS A 11 10.19 -20.52 20.97
N LYS A 12 9.02 -20.31 21.58
CA LYS A 12 7.79 -19.86 20.89
C LYS A 12 7.88 -18.40 20.44
N LYS A 13 8.65 -17.56 21.16
CA LYS A 13 8.96 -16.16 20.78
C LYS A 13 9.98 -16.04 19.64
N ARG A 14 10.77 -17.09 19.37
CA ARG A 14 11.78 -17.13 18.30
C ARG A 14 11.27 -17.93 17.11
N SER A 15 10.40 -17.36 16.28
CA SER A 15 10.28 -17.70 14.84
C SER A 15 9.00 -17.15 14.22
N ALA A 16 8.79 -15.82 14.23
CA ALA A 16 8.08 -15.26 13.10
C ALA A 16 9.05 -15.40 11.92
N SER A 17 8.89 -16.45 11.11
CA SER A 17 9.68 -16.62 9.89
C SER A 17 9.48 -15.41 9.01
N TYR A 18 10.54 -14.89 8.40
CA TYR A 18 10.44 -13.78 7.48
C TYR A 18 9.62 -14.20 6.25
N VAL A 19 8.49 -13.53 6.04
CA VAL A 19 7.65 -13.71 4.85
C VAL A 19 7.67 -12.40 4.06
N PRO A 20 8.27 -12.37 2.85
CA PRO A 20 8.40 -11.14 2.06
C PRO A 20 7.08 -10.39 1.84
N ALA A 21 6.00 -11.13 1.57
CA ALA A 21 4.67 -10.54 1.37
C ALA A 21 4.15 -9.82 2.62
N THR A 22 4.38 -10.37 3.82
CA THR A 22 4.00 -9.75 5.09
C THR A 22 4.84 -8.51 5.36
N ALA A 23 6.14 -8.56 5.12
CA ALA A 23 7.01 -7.40 5.27
C ALA A 23 6.62 -6.26 4.32
N TYR A 24 6.30 -6.58 3.07
CA TYR A 24 5.76 -5.62 2.10
C TYR A 24 4.43 -5.02 2.56
N ALA A 25 3.47 -5.84 3.01
CA ALA A 25 2.19 -5.35 3.50
C ALA A 25 2.37 -4.43 4.73
N CYS A 26 3.21 -4.83 5.69
CA CYS A 26 3.53 -4.02 6.86
C CYS A 26 4.14 -2.66 6.48
N SER A 27 5.05 -2.61 5.50
CA SER A 27 5.66 -1.34 5.08
C SER A 27 4.66 -0.40 4.41
N LYS A 28 3.74 -0.93 3.60
CA LYS A 28 2.66 -0.14 2.98
C LYS A 28 1.67 0.38 4.02
N THR A 29 1.26 -0.45 4.99
CA THR A 29 0.40 0.00 6.10
C THR A 29 1.08 1.07 6.95
N ALA A 30 2.39 0.95 7.20
CA ALA A 30 3.14 1.96 7.93
C ALA A 30 3.16 3.32 7.20
N LEU A 31 3.33 3.33 5.87
CA LEU A 31 3.23 4.54 5.05
C LEU A 31 1.84 5.17 5.09
N THR A 32 0.78 4.34 5.10
CA THR A 32 -0.60 4.82 5.25
C THR A 32 -0.80 5.52 6.60
N MET A 33 -0.35 4.90 7.68
CA MET A 33 -0.46 5.48 9.03
C MET A 33 0.36 6.78 9.16
N LEU A 34 1.55 6.81 8.59
CA LEU A 34 2.39 8.00 8.57
C LEU A 34 1.71 9.16 7.83
N SER A 35 1.17 8.89 6.65
CA SER A 35 0.43 9.90 5.86
C SER A 35 -0.78 10.44 6.64
N PHE A 36 -1.54 9.56 7.30
CA PHE A 36 -2.65 9.95 8.16
C PHE A 36 -2.18 10.85 9.31
N SER A 37 -1.09 10.49 9.99
CA SER A 37 -0.54 11.29 11.10
C SER A 37 -0.10 12.70 10.67
N TYR A 38 0.45 12.83 9.46
CA TYR A 38 0.81 14.14 8.91
C TYR A 38 -0.44 14.97 8.58
N ALA A 39 -1.46 14.34 8.00
CA ALA A 39 -2.73 15.00 7.70
C ALA A 39 -3.44 15.51 8.97
N SER A 40 -3.43 14.72 10.06
CA SER A 40 -4.02 15.13 11.34
C SER A 40 -3.31 16.35 11.94
N ARG A 41 -1.98 16.41 11.89
CA ARG A 41 -1.21 17.56 12.40
C ARG A 41 -1.41 18.83 11.58
N ALA A 42 -1.55 18.69 10.26
CA ALA A 42 -1.79 19.82 9.37
C ALA A 42 -3.14 20.54 9.65
N LEU A 43 -4.13 19.83 10.20
CA LEU A 43 -5.41 20.41 10.62
C LEU A 43 -5.29 21.23 11.93
N GLU A 44 -4.29 20.94 12.76
CA GLU A 44 -4.07 21.64 14.04
C GLU A 44 -3.28 22.95 13.85
N ASP A 45 -2.40 23.02 12.84
CA ASP A 45 -1.50 24.16 12.57
C ASP A 45 -2.05 25.14 11.50
N ALA A 46 -3.26 25.65 11.71
CA ALA A 46 -4.02 26.48 10.75
C ALA A 46 -3.41 27.86 10.36
N GLY A 47 -2.10 28.09 10.53
CA GLY A 47 -1.42 29.36 10.25
C GLY A 47 -0.06 29.25 9.54
N ARG A 48 0.39 28.05 9.17
CA ARG A 48 1.65 27.84 8.40
C ARG A 48 1.37 27.11 7.09
N CYS A 49 2.33 27.15 6.16
CA CYS A 49 2.26 26.46 4.87
C CYS A 49 1.77 25.01 5.05
N VAL A 50 0.55 24.74 4.60
CA VAL A 50 -0.13 23.45 4.78
C VAL A 50 0.37 22.50 3.69
N VAL A 51 1.28 21.59 4.05
CA VAL A 51 1.65 20.47 3.18
C VAL A 51 0.53 19.44 3.25
N CYS A 52 -0.13 19.17 2.12
CA CYS A 52 -1.16 18.12 2.04
C CYS A 52 -0.50 16.78 1.67
N PRO A 53 -0.33 15.83 2.60
CA PRO A 53 0.20 14.52 2.27
C PRO A 53 -0.84 13.75 1.44
N VAL A 54 -0.49 13.41 0.20
CA VAL A 54 -1.32 12.56 -0.66
C VAL A 54 -0.75 11.14 -0.63
N LEU A 55 -1.58 10.19 -0.22
CA LEU A 55 -1.32 8.76 -0.37
C LEU A 55 -2.09 8.25 -1.59
N ALA A 56 -1.37 7.68 -2.56
CA ALA A 56 -1.97 7.06 -3.73
C ALA A 56 -1.58 5.59 -3.81
N ASP A 57 -2.57 4.71 -3.85
CA ASP A 57 -2.39 3.29 -4.16
C ASP A 57 -2.86 3.05 -5.61
N PRO A 58 -1.94 2.72 -6.54
CA PRO A 58 -2.30 2.46 -7.93
C PRO A 58 -2.97 1.09 -8.15
N GLY A 59 -3.12 0.28 -7.10
CA GLY A 59 -3.71 -1.06 -7.20
C GLY A 59 -2.78 -2.08 -7.84
N LEU A 60 -3.36 -3.05 -8.57
CA LEU A 60 -2.59 -4.10 -9.24
C LEU A 60 -2.09 -3.56 -10.59
N VAL A 61 -0.79 -3.33 -10.70
CA VAL A 61 -0.18 -2.78 -11.92
C VAL A 61 0.80 -3.79 -12.52
N ASP A 62 0.73 -3.97 -13.84
CA ASP A 62 1.69 -4.82 -14.57
C ASP A 62 3.05 -4.12 -14.70
N THR A 63 3.81 -4.11 -13.61
CA THR A 63 5.16 -3.56 -13.55
C THR A 63 6.23 -4.63 -13.39
N ALA A 64 7.49 -4.23 -13.57
CA ALA A 64 8.65 -5.07 -13.33
C ALA A 64 8.80 -5.54 -11.87
N ILE A 65 8.07 -4.97 -10.90
CA ILE A 65 8.12 -5.39 -9.48
C ILE A 65 7.70 -6.86 -9.32
N ASN A 66 6.81 -7.36 -10.17
CA ASN A 66 6.35 -8.74 -10.13
C ASN A 66 7.30 -9.71 -10.88
N ARG A 67 8.42 -9.22 -11.44
CA ARG A 67 9.35 -10.03 -12.26
C ARG A 67 10.11 -11.06 -11.43
N GLU A 68 10.43 -10.72 -10.17
CA GLU A 68 11.16 -11.59 -9.25
C GLU A 68 10.28 -12.68 -8.64
N TRP A 69 8.98 -12.64 -8.90
CA TRP A 69 8.07 -13.67 -8.40
C TRP A 69 8.31 -14.99 -9.13
N PRO A 70 8.12 -16.14 -8.45
CA PRO A 70 8.11 -17.44 -9.10
C PRO A 70 7.18 -17.43 -10.32
N ALA A 71 7.64 -17.97 -11.45
CA ALA A 71 6.93 -17.87 -12.74
C ALA A 71 5.46 -18.35 -12.65
N ALA A 72 5.20 -19.42 -11.90
CA ALA A 72 3.85 -19.91 -11.65
C ALA A 72 2.99 -18.88 -10.90
N LEU A 73 3.52 -18.28 -9.84
CA LEU A 73 2.82 -17.26 -9.06
C LEU A 73 2.51 -16.03 -9.91
N ARG A 74 3.50 -15.56 -10.69
CA ARG A 74 3.32 -14.44 -11.62
C ARG A 74 2.26 -14.75 -12.66
N PHE A 75 2.27 -15.95 -13.24
CA PHE A 75 1.28 -16.38 -14.22
C PHE A 75 -0.14 -16.34 -13.65
N PHE A 76 -0.35 -16.94 -12.47
CA PHE A 76 -1.65 -16.90 -11.80
C PHE A 76 -2.08 -15.48 -11.45
N TYR A 77 -1.18 -14.68 -10.86
CA TYR A 77 -1.44 -13.29 -10.52
C TYR A 77 -1.92 -12.49 -11.73
N VAL A 78 -1.14 -12.48 -12.83
CA VAL A 78 -1.48 -11.71 -14.03
C VAL A 78 -2.80 -12.22 -14.63
N ARG A 79 -2.99 -13.54 -14.71
CA ARG A 79 -4.18 -14.12 -15.35
C ARG A 79 -5.46 -13.87 -14.55
N PHE A 80 -5.41 -14.01 -13.22
CA PHE A 80 -6.56 -13.71 -12.36
C PHE A 80 -6.83 -12.21 -12.28
N ALA A 81 -5.82 -11.39 -12.05
CA ALA A 81 -5.97 -9.93 -11.98
C ALA A 81 -6.53 -9.36 -13.29
N ARG A 82 -6.05 -9.85 -14.45
CA ARG A 82 -6.58 -9.45 -15.75
C ARG A 82 -8.02 -9.92 -15.98
N ARG A 83 -8.36 -11.16 -15.58
CA ARG A 83 -9.73 -11.68 -15.72
C ARG A 83 -10.74 -10.91 -14.87
N LEU A 84 -10.33 -10.45 -13.69
CA LEU A 84 -11.13 -9.60 -12.82
C LEU A 84 -11.11 -8.12 -13.22
N LYS A 85 -10.41 -7.75 -14.31
CA LYS A 85 -10.18 -6.36 -14.74
C LYS A 85 -9.56 -5.47 -13.65
N LEU A 86 -8.79 -6.06 -12.75
CA LEU A 86 -8.08 -5.36 -11.68
C LEU A 86 -6.66 -4.95 -12.08
N LEU A 87 -6.13 -5.54 -13.14
CA LEU A 87 -4.76 -5.28 -13.62
C LEU A 87 -4.73 -4.04 -14.51
N ALA A 88 -4.20 -2.94 -14.00
CA ALA A 88 -3.99 -1.69 -14.72
C ALA A 88 -2.65 -1.69 -15.48
N SER A 89 -2.58 -0.89 -16.55
CA SER A 89 -1.30 -0.57 -17.18
C SER A 89 -0.51 0.43 -16.31
N PRO A 90 0.83 0.50 -16.44
CA PRO A 90 1.63 1.52 -15.77
C PRO A 90 1.20 2.96 -16.09
N GLU A 91 0.74 3.21 -17.31
CA GLU A 91 0.28 4.52 -17.78
C GLU A 91 -1.03 4.94 -17.12
N ASP A 92 -1.99 4.00 -17.00
CA ASP A 92 -3.26 4.22 -16.31
C ASP A 92 -3.02 4.49 -14.82
N ALA A 93 -2.17 3.68 -14.20
CA ALA A 93 -1.77 3.83 -12.81
C ALA A 93 -1.10 5.18 -12.54
N ALA A 94 -0.17 5.61 -13.41
CA ALA A 94 0.48 6.91 -13.30
C ALA A 94 -0.53 8.05 -13.44
N THR A 95 -1.49 7.93 -14.35
CA THR A 95 -2.57 8.90 -14.53
C THR A 95 -3.41 9.03 -13.26
N LEU A 96 -3.79 7.91 -12.62
CA LEU A 96 -4.52 7.93 -11.34
C LEU A 96 -3.73 8.58 -10.21
N VAL A 97 -2.43 8.31 -10.13
CA VAL A 97 -1.54 8.94 -9.13
C VAL A 97 -1.43 10.45 -9.37
N CYS A 98 -1.20 10.88 -10.61
CA CYS A 98 -1.17 12.30 -10.97
C CYS A 98 -2.49 12.99 -10.62
N ARG A 99 -3.62 12.33 -10.89
CA ARG A 99 -4.94 12.83 -10.52
C ARG A 99 -5.08 12.99 -9.01
N ALA A 100 -4.65 12.00 -8.23
CA ALA A 100 -4.69 12.07 -6.77
C ALA A 100 -3.82 13.22 -6.23
N CYS A 101 -2.62 13.42 -6.78
CA CYS A 101 -1.65 14.40 -6.31
C CYS A 101 -1.97 15.84 -6.76
N PHE A 102 -2.45 16.02 -7.98
CA PHE A 102 -2.45 17.34 -8.65
C PHE A 102 -3.83 17.85 -9.05
N LEU A 103 -4.89 17.03 -9.07
CA LEU A 103 -6.23 17.59 -9.31
C LEU A 103 -6.67 18.42 -8.10
N ASP A 104 -7.30 19.56 -8.41
CA ASP A 104 -7.90 20.41 -7.41
C ASP A 104 -9.04 19.68 -6.67
N PRO A 105 -9.32 20.06 -5.41
CA PRO A 105 -10.37 19.41 -4.60
C PRO A 105 -11.75 19.42 -5.28
N ASP A 106 -12.07 20.45 -6.06
CA ASP A 106 -13.35 20.57 -6.75
C ASP A 106 -13.40 19.74 -8.05
N GLU A 107 -12.27 19.60 -8.74
CA GLU A 107 -12.14 18.68 -9.88
C GLU A 107 -12.18 17.21 -9.43
N LYS A 108 -11.63 16.90 -8.25
CA LYS A 108 -11.73 15.58 -7.61
C LYS A 108 -13.16 15.17 -7.30
N LYS A 109 -14.02 16.12 -6.88
CA LYS A 109 -15.45 15.85 -6.63
C LYS A 109 -16.20 15.53 -7.92
N MET A 110 -15.91 16.23 -9.02
CA MET A 110 -16.54 15.96 -10.31
C MET A 110 -16.07 14.64 -10.95
N ALA A 111 -14.78 14.30 -10.81
CA ALA A 111 -14.22 13.05 -11.32
C ALA A 111 -14.79 11.80 -10.63
N ASN A 112 -15.12 11.87 -9.34
CA ASN A 112 -15.72 10.77 -8.59
C ASN A 112 -17.25 10.67 -8.75
N ALA A 113 -17.88 11.62 -9.45
CA ALA A 113 -19.32 11.67 -9.68
C ALA A 113 -19.74 11.12 -11.05
N SER A 114 -18.79 10.73 -11.91
CA SER A 114 -19.11 10.05 -13.17
C SER A 114 -19.15 8.53 -12.96
N PRO A 115 -20.23 7.85 -13.43
CA PRO A 115 -20.46 6.42 -13.22
C PRO A 115 -19.47 5.51 -13.95
#